data_AF-A0A382K9U3-F1
#
_entry.id   AF-A0A382K9U3-F1
#
_cell.length_a   1.000
_cell.length_b   1.000
_cell.length_c   1.000
_cell.angle_alpha   90.00
_cell.angle_beta   90.00
_cell.angle_gamma   90.00
#
_symmetry.space_group_name_H-M   'P 1'
#
loop_
_entity.id
_entity.type
_entity.pdbx_description
1 polymer ?
#
loop_
_entity_poly.entity_id
_entity_poly.type
_entity_poly.pdbx_seq_one_letter_code
_entity_poly.pdbx_strand_id
1 'polypeptide(L)' 'MKNSITSRRFVIRKSLIGKNTLINVEFKNGKTFTYNHDKAWNVMKEKLENMACFIKYSSYTSSTSVPTILR' A
#
# COMPACT_ATOMS: atom_id res chain seq x y z
N MET A 1 6.96 13.33 -14.21
CA MET A 1 7.89 12.31 -13.66
C MET A 1 7.07 11.32 -12.84
N LYS A 2 7.13 10.02 -13.17
CA LYS A 2 6.31 8.98 -12.53
C LYS A 2 7.01 8.57 -11.22
N ASN A 3 6.47 8.94 -10.07
CA ASN A 3 7.02 8.50 -8.78
C ASN A 3 6.78 7.01 -8.63
N SER A 4 7.83 6.21 -8.80
CA SER A 4 7.82 4.78 -8.55
C SER A 4 8.65 4.47 -7.30
N ILE A 5 8.04 3.81 -6.33
CA ILE A 5 8.69 3.41 -5.08
C ILE A 5 8.83 1.90 -5.05
N THR A 6 10.03 1.41 -4.81
CA THR A 6 10.28 -0.01 -4.58
C THR A 6 10.30 -0.28 -3.07
N SER A 7 9.61 -1.31 -2.61
CA SER A 7 9.57 -1.68 -1.19
C SER A 7 9.63 -3.18 -0.98
N ARG A 8 10.21 -3.62 0.14
CA ARG A 8 10.23 -5.05 0.50
C ARG A 8 8.93 -5.55 1.14
N ARG A 9 7.98 -4.64 1.35
CA ARG A 9 6.69 -4.88 2.02
C ARG A 9 5.62 -4.04 1.35
N PHE A 10 4.39 -4.55 1.37
CA PHE A 10 3.22 -3.77 0.97
C PHE A 10 3.09 -2.57 1.89
N VAL A 11 2.79 -1.40 1.32
CA VAL A 11 2.72 -0.14 2.06
C VAL A 11 1.63 0.78 1.50
N ILE A 12 0.81 1.31 2.41
CA ILE A 12 -0.16 2.36 2.16
C ILE A 12 0.11 3.47 3.17
N ARG A 13 0.50 4.66 2.72
CA ARG A 13 0.72 5.82 3.57
C ARG A 13 -0.25 6.93 3.22
N LYS A 14 -0.78 7.62 4.23
CA LYS A 14 -1.68 8.76 4.03
C LYS A 14 -1.02 9.88 3.22
N SER A 15 0.29 10.08 3.40
CA SER A 15 1.08 11.10 2.69
C SER A 15 1.32 10.85 1.19
N LEU A 16 1.02 9.63 0.71
CA LEU A 16 1.16 9.26 -0.69
C LEU A 16 -0.18 9.29 -1.46
N ILE A 17 -1.30 9.48 -0.74
CA ILE A 17 -2.63 9.63 -1.34
C ILE A 17 -2.66 10.91 -2.19
N GLY A 18 -3.20 10.84 -3.40
CA GLY A 18 -3.27 11.93 -4.37
C GLY A 18 -1.98 12.18 -5.14
N LYS A 19 -0.91 11.39 -4.87
CA LYS A 19 0.37 11.52 -5.59
C LYS A 19 0.50 10.56 -6.77
N ASN A 20 -0.51 9.73 -7.03
CA ASN A 20 -0.57 8.77 -8.14
C ASN A 20 0.72 7.94 -8.28
N THR A 21 1.24 7.49 -7.13
CA THR A 21 2.54 6.85 -7.01
C THR A 21 2.42 5.35 -7.31
N LEU A 22 3.32 4.83 -8.13
CA LEU A 22 3.42 3.39 -8.43
C LEU A 22 4.31 2.73 -7.39
N ILE A 23 3.84 1.66 -6.76
CA ILE A 23 4.61 0.91 -5.78
C ILE A 23 4.92 -0.47 -6.34
N ASN A 24 6.21 -0.77 -6.44
CA ASN A 24 6.72 -2.11 -6.68
C ASN A 24 7.07 -2.75 -5.34
N VAL A 25 6.41 -3.84 -5.01
CA VAL A 25 6.70 -4.60 -3.81
C VAL A 25 7.39 -5.89 -4.18
N GLU A 26 8.50 -6.17 -3.50
CA GLU A 26 9.25 -7.41 -3.63
C GLU A 26 9.31 -8.08 -2.25
N PHE A 27 8.47 -9.08 -2.04
CA PHE A 27 8.43 -9.81 -0.78
C PHE A 27 9.65 -10.72 -0.64
N LYS A 28 10.04 -11.00 0.62
CA LYS A 28 11.12 -11.97 0.92
C LYS A 28 10.92 -13.36 0.31
N ASN A 29 9.68 -13.73 0.02
CA ASN A 29 9.32 -15.00 -0.60
C ASN A 29 9.55 -15.02 -2.14
N GLY A 30 10.18 -14.00 -2.72
CA GLY A 30 10.45 -13.87 -4.15
C GLY A 30 9.26 -13.40 -4.99
N LYS A 31 8.11 -13.11 -4.37
CA LYS A 31 6.93 -12.60 -5.06
C LYS A 31 7.06 -11.10 -5.29
N THR A 32 6.89 -10.67 -6.53
CA THR A 32 6.83 -9.26 -6.90
C THR A 32 5.39 -8.86 -7.22
N PHE A 33 5.02 -7.63 -6.83
CA PHE A 33 3.70 -7.08 -7.13
C PHE A 33 3.78 -5.59 -7.36
N THR A 34 3.21 -5.14 -8.47
CA THR A 34 3.15 -3.74 -8.86
C THR A 34 1.73 -3.22 -8.70
N TYR A 35 1.55 -2.13 -7.95
CA TYR A 35 0.24 -1.50 -7.81
C TYR A 35 0.34 0.01 -7.78
N ASN A 36 -0.78 0.67 -8.10
CA ASN A 36 -0.92 2.09 -7.91
C ASN A 36 -1.42 2.38 -6.49
N HIS A 37 -0.69 3.22 -5.75
CA HIS A 37 -0.99 3.55 -4.36
C HIS A 37 -2.39 4.15 -4.18
N ASP A 38 -2.80 5.07 -5.07
CA ASP A 38 -4.11 5.74 -4.98
C ASP A 38 -5.27 4.77 -5.24
N LYS A 39 -5.12 3.91 -6.25
CA LYS A 39 -6.13 2.87 -6.53
C LYS A 39 -6.25 1.91 -5.35
N ALA A 40 -5.11 1.48 -4.79
CA ALA A 40 -5.10 0.60 -3.64
C ALA A 40 -5.72 1.27 -2.41
N TRP A 41 -5.43 2.55 -2.17
CA TRP A 41 -6.06 3.33 -1.13
C TRP A 41 -7.58 3.39 -1.32
N ASN A 42 -8.08 3.72 -2.52
CA ASN A 42 -9.52 3.89 -2.73
C ASN A 42 -10.32 2.61 -2.49
N VAL A 43 -9.73 1.44 -2.78
CA VAL A 43 -10.33 0.12 -2.48
C VAL A 43 -10.27 -0.19 -0.98
N MET A 44 -9.17 0.18 -0.30
CA MET A 44 -8.97 -0.13 1.12
C MET A 44 -9.51 0.93 2.09
N LYS A 45 -9.88 2.12 1.61
CA LYS A 45 -10.18 3.31 2.44
C LYS A 45 -11.20 2.99 3.53
N GLU A 46 -12.27 2.28 3.18
CA GLU A 46 -13.37 1.97 4.10
C GLU A 46 -12.89 1.12 5.28
N LYS A 47 -11.96 0.18 5.05
CA LYS A 47 -11.34 -0.61 6.13
C LYS A 47 -10.27 0.16 6.88
N LEU A 48 -9.45 0.94 6.18
CA LEU A 48 -8.32 1.66 6.79
C LEU A 48 -8.79 2.84 7.64
N GLU A 49 -9.85 3.53 7.22
CA GLU A 49 -10.46 4.63 7.98
C GLU A 49 -11.10 4.14 9.28
N ASN A 50 -11.59 2.91 9.31
CA ASN A 50 -12.12 2.28 10.52
C ASN A 50 -11.04 1.56 11.38
N MET A 51 -9.79 1.48 10.90
CA MET A 51 -8.73 0.76 11.60
C MET A 51 -7.93 1.70 12.51
N ALA A 52 -7.99 1.45 13.82
CA ALA A 52 -7.31 2.27 14.84
C ALA A 52 -5.80 2.44 14.59
N CYS A 53 -5.11 1.40 14.12
CA CYS A 53 -3.69 1.47 13.78
C CYS A 53 -3.41 2.45 12.62
N PHE A 54 -4.27 2.47 11.60
CA PHE A 54 -4.09 3.37 10.48
C PHE A 54 -4.41 4.82 10.85
N ILE A 55 -5.43 5.04 11.67
CA ILE A 55 -5.73 6.37 12.23
C ILE A 55 -4.53 6.88 13.05
N LYS A 56 -3.95 6.03 13.90
CA LYS A 56 -2.84 6.39 14.79
C LYS A 56 -1.52 6.64 14.04
N TYR A 57 -1.15 5.74 13.12
CA TYR A 57 0.16 5.77 12.46
C TYR A 57 0.14 6.38 11.06
N SER A 58 -1.05 6.65 10.49
CA SER A 58 -1.23 7.14 9.11
C SER A 58 -0.54 6.28 8.04
N SER A 59 -0.26 5.02 8.38
CA SER A 59 0.46 4.07 7.54
C SER A 59 0.01 2.65 7.85
N TYR A 60 -0.19 1.88 6.81
CA TYR A 60 -0.46 0.45 6.85
C TYR A 60 0.64 -0.26 6.07
N THR A 61 1.22 -1.31 6.65
CA THR A 61 2.22 -2.13 5.96
C THR A 61 1.95 -3.61 6.17
N SER A 62 2.19 -4.42 5.14
CA SER A 62 2.12 -5.87 5.23
C SER A 62 3.40 -6.50 4.67
N SER A 63 4.05 -7.33 5.47
CA SER A 63 5.37 -7.91 5.17
C SER A 63 5.32 -9.26 4.47
N THR A 64 4.18 -9.96 4.54
CA THR A 64 4.05 -11.35 4.09
C THR A 64 3.28 -11.48 2.78
N SER A 65 2.29 -10.62 2.56
CA SER A 65 1.43 -10.69 1.39
C SER A 65 0.71 -9.38 1.10
N VAL A 66 0.26 -9.24 -0.15
CA VAL A 66 -0.70 -8.20 -0.53
C VAL A 66 -2.04 -8.51 0.16
N PRO A 67 -2.73 -7.52 0.72
CA PRO A 67 -4.03 -7.72 1.34
C PRO A 67 -5.02 -8.41 0.39
N THR A 68 -5.85 -9.31 0.89
CA THR A 68 -6.79 -10.10 0.06
C THR A 68 -7.75 -9.24 -0.77
N ILE A 69 -8.09 -8.05 -0.31
CA ILE A 69 -9.00 -7.13 -1.03
C ILE A 69 -8.39 -6.50 -2.29
N LEU A 70 -7.07 -6.67 -2.47
CA LEU A 70 -6.28 -6.22 -3.61
C LEU A 70 -5.85 -7.39 -4.51
N ARG A 71 -6.24 -8.61 -4.15
CA ARG A 71 -5.93 -9.84 -4.88
C ARG A 71 -6.92 -10.09 -6.01
#